data_AF-A0A365L1R5-F1
#
_entry.id   AF-A0A365L1R5-F1
#
_cell.length_a   1.000
_cell.length_b   1.000
_cell.length_c   1.000
_cell.angle_alpha   90.00
_cell.angle_beta   90.00
_cell.angle_gamma   90.00
#
_symmetry.space_group_name_H-M   'P 1'
#
loop_
_entity.id
_entity.type
_entity.pdbx_description
1 polymer ?
#
loop_
_entity_poly.entity_id
_entity_poly.type
_entity_poly.pdbx_seq_one_letter_code
_entity_poly.pdbx_strand_id
1 'polypeptide(L)'
;MILDYGVNGGGGLQVFSVQELKENMDNMDVYPGFLPIGSMYDHYLAISLETVENSNYLYRLDNDDGPQALNINFYLFFDRFVVSQGAAFWEWPIYNAASRYCLEGD
;
A
#
# COMPACT_ATOMS: atom_id res chain seq x y z
N MET A 1 11.16 -22.62 16.72
CA MET A 1 10.19 -22.69 15.61
C MET A 1 9.91 -21.25 15.23
N ILE A 2 10.57 -20.76 14.18
CA ILE A 2 10.25 -19.43 13.62
C ILE A 2 8.94 -19.65 12.88
N LEU A 3 7.88 -18.95 13.30
CA LEU A 3 6.64 -18.90 12.55
C LEU A 3 6.94 -18.11 11.28
N ASP A 4 7.12 -18.84 10.19
CA ASP A 4 7.11 -18.30 8.84
C ASP A 4 5.69 -17.76 8.59
N TYR A 5 5.49 -16.46 8.83
CA TYR A 5 4.29 -15.71 8.42
C TYR A 5 4.32 -15.43 6.90
N GLY A 6 4.82 -16.39 6.14
CA GLY A 6 4.97 -16.34 4.71
C GLY A 6 3.70 -15.85 4.02
N VAL A 7 3.88 -14.78 3.25
CA VAL A 7 3.15 -14.47 2.02
C VAL A 7 1.72 -13.93 2.16
N ASN A 8 1.01 -14.12 3.28
CA ASN A 8 -0.44 -13.79 3.38
C ASN A 8 -0.88 -12.98 4.60
N GLY A 9 0.04 -12.37 5.33
CA GLY A 9 -0.27 -11.58 6.53
C GLY A 9 -0.34 -10.09 6.26
N GLY A 10 -1.55 -9.51 6.24
CA GLY A 10 -1.80 -8.06 6.39
C GLY A 10 -1.02 -7.37 7.51
N GLY A 11 -0.68 -8.13 8.55
CA GLY A 11 -0.17 -7.62 9.82
C GLY A 11 1.32 -7.28 9.87
N GLY A 12 2.09 -7.57 8.81
CA GLY A 12 3.52 -7.21 8.75
C GLY A 12 3.80 -5.79 8.25
N LEU A 13 2.77 -5.08 7.80
CA LEU A 13 2.90 -3.76 7.21
C LEU A 13 2.97 -2.68 8.28
N GLN A 14 4.07 -1.92 8.29
CA GLN A 14 4.26 -0.75 9.13
C GLN A 14 4.01 0.51 8.29
N VAL A 15 3.00 1.30 8.66
CA VAL A 15 2.77 2.63 8.08
C VAL A 15 3.75 3.61 8.70
N PHE A 16 4.42 4.38 7.86
CA PHE A 16 5.43 5.35 8.31
C PHE A 16 4.79 6.57 8.95
N SER A 17 5.40 7.02 10.05
CA SER A 17 5.25 8.38 10.54
C SER A 17 5.86 9.38 9.55
N VAL A 18 5.48 10.65 9.66
CA VAL A 18 6.00 11.71 8.78
C VAL A 18 7.53 11.82 8.81
N GLN A 19 8.14 11.50 9.95
CA GLN A 19 9.59 11.47 10.06
C GLN A 19 10.18 10.28 9.29
N GLU A 20 9.63 9.07 9.49
CA GLU A 20 10.06 7.87 8.76
C GLU A 20 9.87 8.02 7.24
N LEU A 21 8.84 8.73 6.78
CA LEU A 21 8.68 9.05 5.35
C LEU A 21 9.93 9.76 4.82
N LYS A 22 10.38 10.82 5.51
CA LYS A 22 11.53 11.64 5.10
C LYS A 22 12.82 10.84 5.13
N GLU A 23 12.99 10.01 6.16
CA GLU A 23 14.16 9.14 6.30
C GLU A 23 14.22 8.06 5.23
N ASN A 24 13.08 7.63 4.69
CA ASN A 24 12.98 6.63 3.63
C ASN A 24 12.86 7.22 2.22
N MET A 25 12.76 8.55 2.08
CA MET A 25 12.73 9.19 0.75
C MET A 25 14.01 8.91 -0.04
N ASP A 26 15.17 8.89 0.62
CA ASP A 26 16.45 8.62 -0.03
C ASP A 26 16.52 7.18 -0.62
N ASN A 27 15.79 6.23 -0.02
CA ASN A 27 15.69 4.86 -0.54
C ASN A 27 14.85 4.77 -1.83
N MET A 28 14.12 5.82 -2.18
CA MET A 28 13.28 5.88 -3.38
C MET A 28 13.98 6.42 -4.62
N ASP A 29 15.29 6.68 -4.55
CA ASP A 29 16.09 7.08 -5.73
C ASP A 29 15.99 6.07 -6.89
N VAL A 30 15.76 4.79 -6.58
CA VAL A 30 15.55 3.71 -7.57
C VAL A 30 14.12 3.68 -8.16
N TYR A 31 13.16 4.33 -7.49
CA TYR A 31 11.77 4.46 -7.92
C TYR A 31 11.35 5.94 -7.94
N PRO A 32 11.91 6.75 -8.85
CA PRO A 32 11.56 8.16 -8.94
C PRO A 32 10.07 8.34 -9.20
N GLY A 33 9.47 9.35 -8.57
CA GLY A 33 8.03 9.61 -8.68
C GLY A 33 7.17 8.78 -7.71
N PHE A 34 7.77 8.01 -6.80
CA PHE A 34 7.07 7.33 -5.72
C PHE A 34 7.37 7.95 -4.35
N LEU A 35 6.34 8.05 -3.52
CA LEU A 35 6.43 8.43 -2.11
C LEU A 35 6.26 7.17 -1.26
N PRO A 36 7.27 6.72 -0.48
CA PRO A 36 7.10 5.60 0.44
C PRO A 36 6.09 6.01 1.50
N ILE A 37 5.15 5.15 1.87
CA ILE A 37 4.20 5.39 2.97
C ILE A 37 4.16 4.27 4.01
N GLY A 38 4.87 3.18 3.75
CA GLY A 38 5.07 2.09 4.69
C GLY A 38 5.98 1.02 4.12
N SER A 39 6.32 0.05 4.94
CA SER A 39 7.10 -1.12 4.52
C SER A 39 6.57 -2.41 5.13
N MET A 40 6.81 -3.49 4.42
CA MET A 40 6.54 -4.86 4.87
C MET A 40 7.69 -5.74 4.39
N TYR A 41 8.52 -6.22 5.31
CA TYR A 41 9.75 -6.95 4.99
C TYR A 41 10.61 -6.17 3.98
N ASP A 42 10.84 -6.73 2.79
CA ASP A 42 11.68 -6.14 1.74
C ASP A 42 10.87 -5.33 0.71
N HIS A 43 9.61 -5.00 1.03
CA HIS A 43 8.68 -4.31 0.15
C HIS A 43 8.27 -2.95 0.71
N TYR A 44 8.08 -1.97 -0.16
CA TYR A 44 7.47 -0.69 0.23
C TYR A 44 6.04 -0.58 -0.26
N LEU A 45 5.17 -0.03 0.56
CA LEU A 45 3.91 0.55 0.12
C LEU A 45 4.19 2.00 -0.27
N ALA A 46 3.80 2.40 -1.47
CA ALA A 46 4.09 3.74 -1.98
C ALA A 46 2.91 4.36 -2.73
N ILE A 47 2.90 5.70 -2.75
CA ILE A 47 2.02 6.50 -3.59
C ILE A 47 2.78 6.88 -4.85
N SER A 48 2.19 6.62 -6.02
CA SER A 48 2.70 7.17 -7.28
C SER A 48 2.26 8.64 -7.40
N LEU A 49 3.23 9.55 -7.50
CA LEU A 49 2.99 10.98 -7.68
C LEU A 49 2.47 11.30 -9.08
N GLU A 50 2.73 10.44 -10.06
CA GLU A 50 2.21 10.58 -11.43
C GLU A 50 0.73 10.21 -11.54
N THR A 51 0.26 9.29 -10.70
CA THR A 51 -1.11 8.79 -10.73
C THR A 51 -1.96 9.28 -9.57
N VAL A 52 -1.47 10.22 -8.74
CA VAL A 52 -2.19 10.73 -7.57
C VAL A 52 -3.54 11.38 -7.91
N GLU A 53 -3.65 11.94 -9.12
CA GLU A 53 -4.90 12.50 -9.67
C GLU A 53 -5.90 11.41 -10.08
N ASN A 54 -5.47 10.15 -10.23
CA ASN A 54 -6.34 9.00 -10.47
C ASN A 54 -6.87 8.44 -9.15
N SER A 55 -8.00 7.75 -9.19
CA SER A 55 -8.61 7.18 -7.98
C SER A 55 -7.82 6.02 -7.35
N ASN A 56 -6.84 5.44 -8.05
CA ASN A 56 -6.06 4.28 -7.61
C ASN A 56 -4.56 4.55 -7.79
N TYR A 57 -3.90 5.06 -6.75
CA TYR A 57 -2.50 5.51 -6.82
C TYR A 57 -1.55 4.74 -5.90
N LEU A 58 -2.02 3.68 -5.22
CA LEU A 58 -1.18 2.86 -4.36
C LEU A 58 -0.48 1.73 -5.11
N TYR A 59 0.80 1.56 -4.79
CA TYR A 59 1.67 0.56 -5.37
C TYR A 59 2.43 -0.18 -4.28
N ARG A 60 2.72 -1.45 -4.55
CA ARG A 60 3.76 -2.21 -3.85
C ARG A 60 5.04 -2.12 -4.66
N LEU A 61 6.14 -1.74 -4.04
CA LEU A 61 7.45 -1.69 -4.67
C LEU A 61 8.24 -2.91 -4.20
N ASP A 62 8.50 -3.81 -5.14
CA ASP A 62 9.26 -5.03 -4.91
C ASP A 62 10.64 -4.87 -5.55
N ASN A 63 11.70 -5.14 -4.78
CA ASN A 63 13.08 -4.98 -5.24
C ASN A 63 13.39 -5.81 -6.52
N ASP A 64 12.72 -6.95 -6.68
CA ASP A 64 12.97 -7.88 -7.79
C ASP A 64 11.98 -7.74 -8.97
N ASP A 65 10.73 -7.32 -8.69
CA ASP A 65 9.62 -7.37 -9.67
C ASP A 65 9.11 -5.97 -10.09
N GLY A 66 9.69 -4.90 -9.56
CA GLY A 66 9.31 -3.52 -9.88
C GLY A 66 7.97 -3.09 -9.26
N PRO A 67 7.45 -1.90 -9.64
CA PRO A 67 6.21 -1.37 -9.06
C PRO A 67 4.96 -2.14 -9.50
N GLN A 68 4.20 -2.66 -8.53
CA GLN A 68 2.93 -3.37 -8.74
C GLN A 68 1.74 -2.53 -8.25
N ALA A 69 0.79 -2.22 -9.13
CA ALA A 69 -0.38 -1.44 -8.78
C ALA A 69 -1.35 -2.25 -7.90
N LEU A 70 -1.79 -1.67 -6.78
CA LEU A 70 -2.74 -2.29 -5.86
C LEU A 70 -4.21 -1.98 -6.18
N ASN A 71 -4.49 -1.17 -7.21
CA ASN A 71 -5.83 -0.77 -7.65
C ASN A 71 -6.72 -0.18 -6.53
N ILE A 72 -6.10 0.49 -5.56
CA ILE A 72 -6.74 1.16 -4.42
C ILE A 72 -6.08 2.53 -4.15
N ASN A 73 -6.74 3.37 -3.36
CA ASN A 73 -6.15 4.60 -2.80
C ASN A 73 -5.88 4.47 -1.30
N PHE A 74 -5.28 5.51 -0.73
CA PHE A 74 -4.94 5.54 0.69
C PHE A 74 -6.14 5.38 1.62
N TYR A 75 -7.28 5.99 1.30
CA TYR A 75 -8.48 5.89 2.13
C TYR A 75 -9.00 4.45 2.23
N LEU A 76 -9.14 3.78 1.08
CA LEU A 76 -9.60 2.39 1.04
C LEU A 76 -8.58 1.44 1.67
N PHE A 77 -7.30 1.69 1.45
CA PHE A 77 -6.22 0.97 2.12
C PHE A 77 -6.33 1.10 3.64
N PHE A 78 -6.44 2.32 4.17
CA PHE A 78 -6.40 2.57 5.61
C PHE A 78 -7.63 1.99 6.32
N ASP A 79 -8.82 2.13 5.71
CA ASP A 79 -10.05 1.53 6.21
C ASP A 79 -9.90 0.00 6.37
N ARG A 80 -9.43 -0.67 5.30
CA ARG A 80 -9.19 -2.11 5.35
C ARG A 80 -8.06 -2.50 6.29
N PHE A 81 -6.99 -1.72 6.36
CA PHE A 81 -5.86 -1.95 7.25
C PHE A 81 -6.32 -2.00 8.71
N VAL A 82 -7.17 -1.06 9.13
CA VAL A 82 -7.76 -1.03 10.48
C VAL A 82 -8.73 -2.20 10.70
N VAL A 83 -9.64 -2.48 9.76
CA VAL A 83 -10.69 -3.51 9.93
C VAL A 83 -10.13 -4.94 9.87
N SER A 84 -9.15 -5.18 9.00
CA SER A 84 -8.61 -6.52 8.73
C SER A 84 -7.82 -7.11 9.89
N GLN A 85 -7.34 -6.28 10.84
CA GLN A 85 -6.58 -6.71 12.02
C GLN A 85 -5.45 -7.71 11.66
N GLY A 86 -4.79 -7.49 10.52
CA GLY A 86 -3.68 -8.31 10.05
C GLY A 86 -4.01 -9.40 9.02
N ALA A 87 -5.26 -9.51 8.55
CA ALA A 87 -5.60 -10.34 7.39
C ALA A 87 -5.12 -9.69 6.07
N ALA A 88 -4.71 -10.49 5.06
CA ALA A 88 -4.31 -9.99 3.74
C ALA A 88 -5.50 -9.39 2.96
N PHE A 89 -5.80 -8.12 3.20
CA PHE A 89 -6.96 -7.42 2.65
C PHE A 89 -6.75 -6.87 1.24
N TRP A 90 -5.51 -6.88 0.75
CA TRP A 90 -5.15 -6.44 -0.61
C TRP A 90 -5.66 -7.39 -1.70
N GLU A 91 -6.01 -8.63 -1.35
CA GLU A 91 -6.61 -9.61 -2.29
C GLU A 91 -8.14 -9.69 -2.18
N TRP A 92 -8.76 -8.90 -1.29
CA TRP A 92 -10.20 -9.01 -1.09
C TRP A 92 -10.96 -8.53 -2.34
N PRO A 93 -11.92 -9.33 -2.85
CA PRO A 93 -12.61 -9.04 -4.10
C PRO A 93 -13.60 -7.85 -4.02
N ILE A 94 -13.61 -7.12 -2.91
CA ILE A 94 -14.70 -6.23 -2.50
C ILE A 94 -14.28 -4.77 -2.73
N TYR A 95 -14.43 -4.31 -3.97
CA TYR A 95 -14.31 -2.93 -4.48
C TYR A 95 -12.90 -2.37 -4.74
N ASN A 96 -12.78 -1.64 -5.84
CA ASN A 96 -11.70 -0.69 -6.11
C ASN A 96 -12.19 0.74 -5.76
N ALA A 97 -11.31 1.75 -5.73
CA ALA A 97 -11.73 3.09 -5.31
C ALA A 97 -12.91 3.65 -6.12
N ALA A 98 -12.96 3.35 -7.42
CA ALA A 98 -14.03 3.78 -8.31
C ALA A 98 -15.41 3.24 -7.91
N SER A 99 -15.49 2.00 -7.43
CA SER A 99 -16.76 1.38 -7.03
C SER A 99 -17.23 1.77 -5.63
N ARG A 100 -16.33 2.20 -4.73
CA ARG A 100 -16.72 2.67 -3.40
C ARG A 100 -17.45 4.02 -3.43
N TYR A 101 -16.98 4.98 -4.24
CA TYR A 101 -17.68 6.27 -4.40
C TYR A 101 -19.06 6.13 -5.04
N CYS A 102 -19.29 5.08 -5.86
CA CYS A 102 -20.61 4.78 -6.40
C CYS A 102 -21.60 4.21 -5.38
N LEU A 103 -21.14 3.68 -4.24
CA LEU A 103 -22.00 3.12 -3.19
C LEU A 103 -22.32 4.11 -2.06
N GLU A 104 -21.49 5.14 -1.89
CA GLU A 104 -21.72 6.23 -0.94
C GLU A 104 -22.53 7.39 -1.56
N GLY A 105 -22.88 7.25 -2.85
CA GLY A 105 -23.84 8.10 -3.54
C GLY A 105 -25.19 7.41 -3.72
N ASP A 106 -25.93 7.24 -2.62
CA ASP A 106 -27.41 7.16 -2.57
C ASP A 106 -27.90 7.61 -1.17
#